data_AF-A0A7S0KJM1-F1
#
_entry.id   AF-A0A7S0KJM1-F1
#
_cell.length_a   1.000
_cell.length_b   1.000
_cell.length_c   1.000
_cell.angle_alpha   90.00
_cell.angle_beta   90.00
_cell.angle_gamma   90.00
#
_symmetry.space_group_name_H-M   'P 1'
#
loop_
_entity.id
_entity.type
_entity.pdbx_description
1 polymer ?
#
loop_
_entity_poly.entity_id
_entity_poly.type
_entity_poly.pdbx_seq_one_letter_code
_entity_poly.pdbx_strand_id
1 'polypeptide(L)'
;TRGRAMKRHHHYETGTYKPSVSFVPADEYARALDILVKGCVDILLTDESRQRVILGLRKHEPAMGDWWYIGGRMRCGETIEETAVRHVKRDIGVELEPSRFKFVCSSTMCWEFRVQAPTGNGTCDLGVVMTAALTEDEISRWKICELEYVEQKFCNVADVIADDTLPAAIRNSAKKMVFCEREDAVFEAVRADKSDAEIAALARAAFAFSM
;
A
#
# COMPACT_ATOMS: atom_id res chain seq x y z
N THR A 1 -17.13 8.04 22.03
CA THR A 1 -17.69 8.10 20.67
C THR A 1 -17.80 6.69 20.11
N ARG A 2 -18.92 6.01 20.38
CA ARG A 2 -19.24 4.69 19.82
C ARG A 2 -19.65 4.91 18.36
N GLY A 3 -18.82 4.51 17.39
CA GLY A 3 -19.24 4.51 15.98
C GLY A 3 -18.18 4.87 14.93
N ARG A 4 -16.97 5.33 15.29
CA ARG A 4 -15.90 5.53 14.31
C ARG A 4 -14.87 4.41 14.42
N ALA A 5 -14.61 3.73 13.31
CA ALA A 5 -13.48 2.80 13.20
C ALA A 5 -12.20 3.50 13.66
N MET A 6 -11.40 2.81 14.48
CA MET A 6 -10.15 3.35 15.01
C MET A 6 -9.21 3.63 13.83
N LYS A 7 -8.74 4.88 13.70
CA LYS A 7 -7.72 5.21 12.68
C LYS A 7 -6.42 4.53 13.10
N ARG A 8 -5.86 3.66 12.24
CA ARG A 8 -4.61 2.93 12.51
C ARG A 8 -3.34 3.74 12.19
N HIS A 9 -3.47 4.78 11.37
CA HIS A 9 -2.38 5.68 10.98
C HIS A 9 -2.77 7.14 11.24
N HIS A 10 -1.84 7.94 11.73
CA HIS A 10 -2.09 9.34 12.05
C HIS A 10 -1.13 10.25 11.28
N HIS A 11 -1.68 11.36 10.78
CA HIS A 11 -0.93 12.46 10.20
C HIS A 11 -1.16 13.67 11.10
N TYR A 12 -0.08 14.30 11.53
CA TYR A 12 -0.14 15.44 12.43
C TYR A 12 0.56 16.62 11.78
N GLU A 13 -0.09 17.77 11.83
CA GLU A 13 0.46 19.04 11.38
C GLU A 13 0.50 20.00 12.55
N THR A 14 1.58 20.78 12.65
CA THR A 14 1.75 21.82 13.66
C THR A 14 1.94 23.17 12.98
N GLY A 15 1.27 24.20 13.48
CA GLY A 15 1.35 25.55 12.91
C GLY A 15 0.69 25.64 11.54
N THR A 16 1.33 26.34 10.60
CA THR A 16 0.85 26.54 9.22
C THR A 16 1.86 25.95 8.23
N TYR A 17 2.00 24.61 8.25
CA TYR A 17 2.90 23.92 7.33
C TYR A 17 2.52 24.24 5.88
N LYS A 18 3.52 24.58 5.06
CA LYS A 18 3.34 24.85 3.62
C LYS A 18 4.05 23.77 2.83
N PRO A 19 3.32 22.91 2.09
CA PRO A 19 3.95 21.88 1.29
C PRO A 19 4.80 22.50 0.19
N SER A 20 5.91 21.83 -0.13
CA SER A 20 6.75 22.17 -1.27
C SER A 20 6.72 21.01 -2.28
N VAL A 21 6.46 21.35 -3.54
CA VAL A 21 6.42 20.40 -4.66
C VAL A 21 7.66 20.47 -5.54
N SER A 22 8.70 21.17 -5.09
CA SER A 22 9.94 21.33 -5.86
C SER A 22 10.67 20.01 -6.04
N PHE A 23 11.13 19.77 -7.27
CA PHE A 23 12.11 18.73 -7.56
C PHE A 23 13.50 19.34 -7.47
N VAL A 24 14.37 18.72 -6.67
CA VAL A 24 15.78 19.09 -6.62
C VAL A 24 16.51 18.58 -7.88
N PRO A 25 17.65 19.18 -8.26
CA PRO A 25 18.51 18.66 -9.30
C PRO A 25 18.87 17.17 -9.11
N ALA A 26 19.15 16.47 -10.21
CA ALA A 26 19.32 15.01 -10.18
C ALA A 26 20.49 14.54 -9.30
N ASP A 27 21.58 15.29 -9.26
CA ASP A 27 22.76 15.05 -8.41
C ASP A 27 22.43 15.27 -6.93
N GLU A 28 21.66 16.29 -6.60
CA GLU A 28 21.18 16.53 -5.24
C GLU A 28 20.21 15.43 -4.78
N TYR A 29 19.31 14.99 -5.66
CA TYR A 29 18.41 13.88 -5.36
C TYR A 29 19.18 12.56 -5.19
N ALA A 30 20.18 12.30 -6.02
CA ALA A 30 21.05 11.13 -5.90
C ALA A 30 21.75 11.10 -4.53
N ARG A 31 22.34 12.22 -4.11
CA ARG A 31 22.96 12.35 -2.79
C ARG A 31 21.94 12.14 -1.66
N ALA A 32 20.71 12.62 -1.82
CA ALA A 32 19.66 12.39 -0.84
C ALA A 32 19.31 10.90 -0.72
N LEU A 33 19.24 10.16 -1.83
CA LEU A 33 18.99 8.71 -1.82
C LEU A 33 20.13 7.90 -1.18
N ASP A 34 21.35 8.43 -1.16
CA ASP A 34 22.49 7.78 -0.49
C ASP A 34 22.45 7.91 1.04
N ILE A 35 21.74 8.90 1.59
CA ILE A 35 21.82 9.25 3.03
C ILE A 35 20.47 9.30 3.75
N LEU A 36 19.35 9.36 3.02
CA LEU A 36 18.01 9.46 3.58
C LEU A 36 17.18 8.22 3.27
N VAL A 37 16.32 7.84 4.23
CA VAL A 37 15.24 6.89 3.99
C VAL A 37 14.05 7.65 3.40
N LYS A 38 13.58 7.25 2.22
CA LYS A 38 12.44 7.90 1.56
C LYS A 38 11.11 7.27 1.98
N GLY A 39 10.09 8.11 2.20
CA GLY A 39 8.72 7.66 2.47
C GLY A 39 7.97 7.29 1.18
N CYS A 40 7.36 6.11 1.15
CA CYS A 40 6.55 5.62 0.04
C CYS A 40 5.17 5.18 0.54
N VAL A 41 4.16 5.32 -0.32
CA VAL A 41 2.84 4.71 -0.11
C VAL A 41 2.56 3.75 -1.25
N ASP A 42 2.21 2.53 -0.86
CA ASP A 42 1.89 1.42 -1.73
C ASP A 42 0.44 0.97 -1.47
N ILE A 43 -0.25 0.46 -2.49
CA ILE A 43 -1.68 0.17 -2.45
C ILE A 43 -1.94 -1.25 -2.97
N LEU A 44 -2.58 -2.06 -2.12
CA LEU A 44 -3.27 -3.29 -2.52
C LEU A 44 -4.70 -2.94 -2.90
N LEU A 45 -4.91 -2.59 -4.18
CA LEU A 45 -6.23 -2.35 -4.73
C LEU A 45 -6.96 -3.67 -4.92
N THR A 46 -8.13 -3.81 -4.31
CA THR A 46 -8.94 -5.02 -4.40
C THR A 46 -10.13 -4.85 -5.32
N ASP A 47 -10.75 -5.95 -5.72
CA ASP A 47 -12.15 -5.92 -6.15
C ASP A 47 -13.10 -5.77 -4.94
N GLU A 48 -14.40 -5.61 -5.19
CA GLU A 48 -15.41 -5.46 -4.12
C GLU A 48 -15.45 -6.67 -3.19
N SER A 49 -15.17 -7.87 -3.73
CA SER A 49 -15.11 -9.12 -2.96
C SER A 49 -13.90 -9.22 -2.03
N ARG A 50 -12.88 -8.36 -2.24
CA ARG A 50 -11.59 -8.37 -1.55
C ARG A 50 -10.79 -9.66 -1.73
N GLN A 51 -11.19 -10.52 -2.68
CA GLN A 51 -10.53 -11.79 -2.95
C GLN A 51 -9.41 -11.67 -3.98
N ARG A 52 -9.37 -10.57 -4.73
CA ARG A 52 -8.32 -10.31 -5.71
C ARG A 52 -7.65 -8.97 -5.46
N VAL A 53 -6.37 -8.88 -5.76
CA VAL A 53 -5.57 -7.64 -5.72
C VAL A 53 -4.92 -7.35 -7.07
N ILE A 54 -4.81 -6.08 -7.43
CA ILE A 54 -4.01 -5.67 -8.60
C ILE A 54 -2.54 -5.67 -8.22
N LEU A 55 -1.72 -6.38 -8.99
CA LEU A 55 -0.26 -6.29 -8.96
C LEU A 55 0.26 -5.88 -10.34
N GLY A 56 1.37 -5.16 -10.37
CA GLY A 56 2.05 -4.74 -11.59
C GLY A 56 3.46 -5.32 -11.70
N LEU A 57 3.81 -5.88 -12.85
CA LEU A 57 5.17 -6.30 -13.17
C LEU A 57 6.03 -5.06 -13.42
N ARG A 58 6.97 -4.77 -12.52
CA ARG A 58 7.71 -3.50 -12.52
C ARG A 58 8.70 -3.41 -13.67
N LYS A 59 8.70 -2.25 -14.33
CA LYS A 59 9.59 -1.94 -15.46
C LYS A 59 10.94 -1.36 -15.04
N HIS A 60 11.01 -0.76 -13.84
CA HIS A 60 12.19 -0.03 -13.38
C HIS A 60 12.59 -0.43 -11.96
N GLU A 61 13.89 -0.27 -11.69
CA GLU A 61 14.43 -0.40 -10.34
C GLU A 61 13.86 0.65 -9.37
N PRO A 62 13.70 0.29 -8.08
CA PRO A 62 13.92 -1.03 -7.49
C PRO A 62 12.84 -2.06 -7.87
N ALA A 63 13.10 -3.36 -7.61
CA ALA A 63 12.19 -4.48 -7.86
C ALA A 63 11.81 -4.67 -9.34
N MET A 64 12.71 -4.32 -10.26
CA MET A 64 12.51 -4.54 -11.69
C MET A 64 12.31 -6.03 -11.98
N GLY A 65 11.27 -6.37 -12.74
CA GLY A 65 10.95 -7.76 -13.08
C GLY A 65 10.15 -8.52 -12.02
N ASP A 66 9.86 -7.89 -10.86
CA ASP A 66 8.97 -8.45 -9.85
C ASP A 66 7.54 -7.92 -9.97
N TRP A 67 6.58 -8.74 -9.55
CA TRP A 67 5.19 -8.31 -9.33
C TRP A 67 5.12 -7.49 -8.04
N TRP A 68 4.66 -6.25 -8.15
CA TRP A 68 4.70 -5.28 -7.07
C TRP A 68 3.39 -4.53 -6.89
N TYR A 69 3.31 -3.74 -5.82
CA TYR A 69 2.20 -2.83 -5.55
C TYR A 69 2.03 -1.78 -6.65
N ILE A 70 0.84 -1.19 -6.68
CA ILE A 70 0.65 0.15 -7.23
C ILE A 70 1.11 1.16 -6.16
N GLY A 71 1.92 2.16 -6.51
CA GLY A 71 2.40 3.10 -5.49
C GLY A 71 3.64 3.89 -5.86
N GLY A 72 4.21 4.54 -4.84
CA GLY A 72 5.48 5.24 -4.95
C GLY A 72 5.70 6.32 -3.89
N ARG A 73 6.68 7.18 -4.17
CA ARG A 73 7.20 8.15 -3.21
C ARG A 73 6.16 9.21 -2.82
N MET A 74 6.11 9.52 -1.53
CA MET A 74 5.36 10.65 -0.98
C MET A 74 6.00 11.99 -1.36
N ARG A 75 5.18 13.04 -1.46
CA ARG A 75 5.68 14.43 -1.48
C ARG A 75 5.63 15.02 -0.07
N CYS A 76 6.52 15.98 0.20
CA CYS A 76 6.54 16.66 1.50
C CYS A 76 5.19 17.33 1.78
N GLY A 77 4.56 16.95 2.89
CA GLY A 77 3.24 17.45 3.30
C GLY A 77 2.05 16.62 2.83
N GLU A 78 2.22 15.64 1.93
CA GLU A 78 1.12 14.73 1.59
C GLU A 78 0.79 13.81 2.77
N THR A 79 -0.49 13.63 3.03
CA THR A 79 -1.00 12.48 3.79
C THR A 79 -0.82 11.19 2.98
N ILE A 80 -0.87 10.04 3.66
CA ILE A 80 -0.76 8.76 2.96
C ILE A 80 -1.94 8.54 2.00
N GLU A 81 -3.13 9.03 2.35
CA GLU A 81 -4.32 8.97 1.52
C GLU A 81 -4.18 9.81 0.25
N GLU A 82 -3.64 11.03 0.33
CA GLU A 82 -3.39 11.90 -0.83
C GLU A 82 -2.33 11.30 -1.77
N THR A 83 -1.24 10.77 -1.22
CA THR A 83 -0.25 10.03 -2.00
C THR A 83 -0.90 8.84 -2.70
N ALA A 84 -1.74 8.07 -2.00
CA ALA A 84 -2.44 6.94 -2.58
C ALA A 84 -3.34 7.34 -3.76
N VAL A 85 -4.20 8.37 -3.58
CA VAL A 85 -5.05 8.89 -4.66
C VAL A 85 -4.23 9.27 -5.90
N ARG A 86 -3.12 9.99 -5.70
CA ARG A 86 -2.25 10.41 -6.81
C ARG A 86 -1.66 9.22 -7.55
N HIS A 87 -1.21 8.19 -6.84
CA HIS A 87 -0.63 7.01 -7.45
C HIS A 87 -1.69 6.13 -8.13
N VAL A 88 -2.87 5.92 -7.54
CA VAL A 88 -3.97 5.18 -8.19
C VAL A 88 -4.40 5.87 -9.49
N LYS A 89 -4.57 7.19 -9.47
CA LYS A 89 -4.91 7.96 -10.67
C LYS A 89 -3.86 7.85 -11.76
N ARG A 90 -2.57 7.91 -11.40
CA ARG A 90 -1.45 7.77 -12.34
C ARG A 90 -1.33 6.35 -12.89
N ASP A 91 -1.46 5.34 -12.03
CA ASP A 91 -1.00 3.98 -12.33
C ASP A 91 -2.09 3.07 -12.90
N ILE A 92 -3.36 3.38 -12.60
CA ILE A 92 -4.50 2.63 -13.09
C ILE A 92 -5.60 3.50 -13.71
N GLY A 93 -5.46 4.83 -13.73
CA GLY A 93 -6.40 5.75 -14.38
C GLY A 93 -7.70 6.01 -13.64
N VAL A 94 -7.82 5.60 -12.38
CA VAL A 94 -9.03 5.73 -11.55
C VAL A 94 -8.83 6.77 -10.45
N GLU A 95 -9.82 7.61 -10.22
CA GLU A 95 -9.84 8.58 -9.12
C GLU A 95 -10.70 8.04 -7.98
N LEU A 96 -10.12 7.97 -6.78
CA LEU A 96 -10.79 7.48 -5.58
C LEU A 96 -10.83 8.57 -4.52
N GLU A 97 -11.88 8.55 -3.70
CA GLU A 97 -11.94 9.42 -2.52
C GLU A 97 -10.94 8.98 -1.44
N PRO A 98 -10.19 9.91 -0.81
CA PRO A 98 -9.22 9.60 0.25
C PRO A 98 -9.77 8.73 1.38
N SER A 99 -11.06 8.89 1.71
CA SER A 99 -11.75 8.16 2.78
C SER A 99 -11.92 6.66 2.53
N ARG A 100 -11.76 6.20 1.28
CA ARG A 100 -11.87 4.78 0.90
C ARG A 100 -10.64 3.96 1.28
N PHE A 101 -9.51 4.62 1.47
CA PHE A 101 -8.27 3.93 1.76
C PHE A 101 -8.17 3.56 3.25
N LYS A 102 -7.71 2.34 3.50
CA LYS A 102 -7.45 1.82 4.84
C LYS A 102 -5.97 1.47 4.98
N PHE A 103 -5.37 1.82 6.12
CA PHE A 103 -4.01 1.41 6.46
C PHE A 103 -3.94 -0.12 6.67
N VAL A 104 -2.89 -0.74 6.14
CA VAL A 104 -2.60 -2.17 6.29
C VAL A 104 -1.39 -2.37 7.20
N CYS A 105 -0.22 -1.87 6.78
CA CYS A 105 1.04 -2.03 7.51
C CYS A 105 2.08 -1.00 7.10
N SER A 106 3.22 -1.01 7.78
CA SER A 106 4.44 -0.36 7.32
C SER A 106 5.57 -1.37 7.24
N SER A 107 6.54 -1.11 6.37
CA SER A 107 7.74 -1.94 6.19
C SER A 107 8.93 -1.06 5.84
N THR A 108 10.13 -1.53 6.15
CA THR A 108 11.37 -0.91 5.69
C THR A 108 12.00 -1.80 4.62
N MET A 109 12.60 -1.18 3.61
CA MET A 109 13.21 -1.88 2.48
C MET A 109 14.57 -1.26 2.20
N CYS A 110 15.57 -2.12 1.99
CA CYS A 110 16.89 -1.74 1.52
C CYS A 110 17.07 -2.37 0.14
N TRP A 111 17.15 -1.54 -0.88
CA TRP A 111 17.27 -1.96 -2.26
C TRP A 111 18.72 -1.88 -2.70
N GLU A 112 19.21 -2.91 -3.37
CA GLU A 112 20.56 -2.91 -3.95
C GLU A 112 20.67 -1.94 -5.14
N PHE A 113 19.60 -1.79 -5.92
CA PHE A 113 19.58 -0.95 -7.11
C PHE A 113 18.50 0.14 -7.06
N ARG A 114 18.72 1.20 -7.84
CA ARG A 114 17.77 2.29 -8.09
C ARG A 114 17.87 2.79 -9.54
N VAL A 115 16.81 3.41 -10.04
CA VAL A 115 16.80 3.99 -11.39
C VAL A 115 17.64 5.27 -11.51
N GLN A 116 17.89 5.97 -10.41
CA GLN A 116 18.72 7.19 -10.39
C GLN A 116 20.22 6.86 -10.29
N ALA A 117 21.06 7.55 -11.06
CA ALA A 117 22.51 7.39 -10.96
C ALA A 117 23.06 7.84 -9.58
N PRO A 118 24.13 7.21 -9.05
CA PRO A 118 24.67 5.92 -9.49
C PRO A 118 23.68 4.79 -9.17
N THR A 119 23.35 3.97 -10.17
CA THR A 119 22.26 2.98 -10.07
C THR A 119 22.57 1.85 -9.09
N GLY A 120 23.86 1.55 -8.87
CA GLY A 120 24.35 0.54 -7.92
C GLY A 120 24.46 1.00 -6.47
N ASN A 121 24.13 2.26 -6.14
CA ASN A 121 24.14 2.71 -4.74
C ASN A 121 22.87 2.30 -3.98
N GLY A 122 21.86 1.76 -4.67
CA GLY A 122 20.62 1.36 -4.03
C GLY A 122 19.81 2.51 -3.45
N THR A 123 18.82 2.19 -2.62
CA THR A 123 17.99 3.18 -1.90
C THR A 123 17.30 2.51 -0.71
N CYS A 124 17.01 3.29 0.33
CA CYS A 124 16.29 2.83 1.52
C CYS A 124 14.92 3.49 1.63
N ASP A 125 13.89 2.68 1.92
CA ASP A 125 12.51 3.12 1.89
C ASP A 125 11.79 2.76 3.20
N LEU A 126 10.94 3.65 3.67
CA LEU A 126 9.85 3.33 4.60
C LEU A 126 8.57 3.31 3.77
N GLY A 127 8.02 2.11 3.56
CA GLY A 127 6.77 1.90 2.84
C GLY A 127 5.58 1.85 3.81
N VAL A 128 4.52 2.59 3.50
CA VAL A 128 3.20 2.43 4.11
C VAL A 128 2.29 1.76 3.11
N VAL A 129 1.72 0.62 3.49
CA VAL A 129 0.78 -0.12 2.63
C VAL A 129 -0.66 0.23 3.02
N MET A 130 -1.45 0.55 2.00
CA MET A 130 -2.86 0.84 2.08
C MET A 130 -3.67 -0.15 1.24
N THR A 131 -4.98 -0.18 1.44
CA THR A 131 -5.91 -0.92 0.59
C THR A 131 -7.17 -0.10 0.33
N ALA A 132 -7.75 -0.27 -0.85
CA ALA A 132 -9.08 0.21 -1.22
C ALA A 132 -9.72 -0.79 -2.18
N ALA A 133 -11.02 -1.01 -2.06
CA ALA A 133 -11.77 -1.82 -3.01
C ALA A 133 -12.23 -0.94 -4.18
N LEU A 134 -12.09 -1.43 -5.41
CA LEU A 134 -12.61 -0.83 -6.64
C LEU A 134 -13.99 -1.42 -6.94
N THR A 135 -14.88 -0.60 -7.49
CA THR A 135 -16.16 -1.07 -8.04
C THR A 135 -15.95 -1.73 -9.40
N GLU A 136 -16.90 -2.54 -9.86
CA GLU A 136 -16.85 -3.13 -11.22
C GLU A 136 -16.74 -2.05 -12.32
N ASP A 137 -17.42 -0.93 -12.14
CA ASP A 137 -17.37 0.22 -13.05
C ASP A 137 -15.97 0.88 -13.07
N GLU A 138 -15.31 1.00 -11.92
CA GLU A 138 -13.93 1.49 -11.84
C GLU A 138 -12.94 0.51 -12.47
N ILE A 139 -13.11 -0.80 -12.23
CA ILE A 139 -12.32 -1.85 -12.85
C ILE A 139 -12.46 -1.79 -14.38
N SER A 140 -13.67 -1.53 -14.90
CA SER A 140 -13.91 -1.41 -16.35
C SER A 140 -13.16 -0.23 -17.01
N ARG A 141 -12.80 0.80 -16.23
CA ARG A 141 -12.06 1.98 -16.69
C ARG A 141 -10.55 1.88 -16.49
N TRP A 142 -10.07 0.80 -15.88
CA TRP A 142 -8.67 0.60 -15.58
C TRP A 142 -7.79 0.74 -16.82
N LYS A 143 -6.75 1.57 -16.71
CA LYS A 143 -5.70 1.77 -17.71
C LYS A 143 -4.34 1.60 -17.08
N ILE A 144 -3.56 0.66 -17.58
CA ILE A 144 -2.18 0.46 -17.16
C ILE A 144 -1.32 1.70 -17.43
N CYS A 145 -0.47 2.04 -16.46
CA CYS A 145 0.63 2.97 -16.67
C CYS A 145 1.84 2.25 -17.28
N GLU A 146 1.94 2.28 -18.61
CA GLU A 146 3.03 1.65 -19.39
C GLU A 146 4.43 2.26 -19.13
N LEU A 147 4.45 3.43 -18.46
CA LEU A 147 5.68 4.03 -17.98
C LEU A 147 6.25 3.28 -16.79
N GLU A 148 5.42 2.74 -15.90
CA GLU A 148 5.84 2.14 -14.63
C GLU A 148 5.84 0.60 -14.68
N TYR A 149 4.92 0.01 -15.45
CA TYR A 149 4.69 -1.43 -15.48
C TYR A 149 4.76 -2.01 -16.89
N VAL A 150 5.27 -3.23 -16.98
CA VAL A 150 5.22 -4.05 -18.21
C VAL A 150 3.84 -4.69 -18.38
N GLU A 151 3.26 -5.14 -17.27
CA GLU A 151 1.96 -5.80 -17.20
C GLU A 151 1.32 -5.44 -15.86
N GLN A 152 -0.01 -5.45 -15.77
CA GLN A 152 -0.74 -5.42 -14.51
C GLN A 152 -1.91 -6.41 -14.59
N LYS A 153 -2.18 -7.13 -13.49
CA LYS A 153 -3.25 -8.14 -13.45
C LYS A 153 -3.89 -8.23 -12.06
N PHE A 154 -5.11 -8.76 -12.02
CA PHE A 154 -5.70 -9.23 -10.78
C PHE A 154 -5.12 -10.60 -10.40
N CYS A 155 -4.66 -10.72 -9.17
CA CYS A 155 -4.18 -11.95 -8.56
C CYS A 155 -5.10 -12.32 -7.39
N ASN A 156 -5.46 -13.59 -7.21
CA ASN A 156 -6.18 -14.01 -6.01
C ASN A 156 -5.31 -13.80 -4.77
N VAL A 157 -5.89 -13.26 -3.71
CA VAL A 157 -5.18 -12.97 -2.45
C VAL A 157 -4.63 -14.25 -1.82
N ALA A 158 -5.39 -15.34 -1.86
CA ALA A 158 -4.94 -16.63 -1.34
C ALA A 158 -3.70 -17.15 -2.09
N ASP A 159 -3.70 -17.04 -3.43
CA ASP A 159 -2.58 -17.45 -4.27
C ASP A 159 -1.35 -16.58 -4.01
N VAL A 160 -1.53 -15.25 -3.90
CA VAL A 160 -0.44 -14.30 -3.56
C VAL A 160 0.20 -14.64 -2.21
N ILE A 161 -0.61 -15.03 -1.22
CA ILE A 161 -0.11 -15.41 0.11
C ILE A 161 0.69 -16.71 0.07
N ALA A 162 0.28 -17.66 -0.77
CA ALA A 162 0.86 -19.00 -0.85
C ALA A 162 2.07 -19.11 -1.80
N ASP A 163 2.19 -18.22 -2.78
CA ASP A 163 3.25 -18.24 -3.79
C ASP A 163 4.59 -17.75 -3.22
N ASP A 164 5.51 -18.68 -2.93
CA ASP A 164 6.82 -18.37 -2.35
C ASP A 164 7.80 -17.69 -3.32
N THR A 165 7.46 -17.63 -4.62
CA THR A 165 8.25 -16.96 -5.65
C THR A 165 8.01 -15.44 -5.68
N LEU A 166 6.87 -14.97 -5.19
CA LEU A 166 6.59 -13.54 -5.08
C LEU A 166 7.43 -12.89 -3.98
N PRO A 167 7.80 -11.60 -4.08
CA PRO A 167 8.54 -10.93 -3.03
C PRO A 167 7.85 -11.01 -1.66
N ALA A 168 8.62 -11.27 -0.60
CA ALA A 168 8.09 -11.45 0.76
C ALA A 168 7.26 -10.24 1.24
N ALA A 169 7.64 -9.02 0.84
CA ALA A 169 6.87 -7.81 1.14
C ALA A 169 5.42 -7.91 0.63
N ILE A 170 5.22 -8.36 -0.62
CA ILE A 170 3.90 -8.50 -1.23
C ILE A 170 3.06 -9.52 -0.48
N ARG A 171 3.63 -10.70 -0.20
CA ARG A 171 2.93 -11.77 0.53
C ARG A 171 2.55 -11.36 1.93
N ASN A 172 3.49 -10.76 2.67
CA ASN A 172 3.27 -10.33 4.05
C ASN A 172 2.24 -9.21 4.12
N SER A 173 2.26 -8.26 3.19
CA SER A 173 1.24 -7.21 3.12
C SER A 173 -0.13 -7.75 2.73
N ALA A 174 -0.22 -8.73 1.83
CA ALA A 174 -1.48 -9.40 1.50
C ALA A 174 -2.05 -10.17 2.72
N LYS A 175 -1.22 -10.92 3.45
CA LYS A 175 -1.60 -11.54 4.72
C LYS A 175 -2.08 -10.50 5.73
N LYS A 176 -1.35 -9.40 5.86
CA LYS A 176 -1.68 -8.34 6.82
C LYS A 176 -2.95 -7.59 6.44
N MET A 177 -3.25 -7.45 5.16
CA MET A 177 -4.52 -6.91 4.66
C MET A 177 -5.69 -7.78 5.12
N VAL A 178 -5.58 -9.11 4.95
CA VAL A 178 -6.59 -10.08 5.43
C VAL A 178 -6.70 -10.05 6.96
N PHE A 179 -5.58 -9.96 7.67
CA PHE A 179 -5.56 -9.81 9.12
C PHE A 179 -6.33 -8.56 9.58
N CYS A 180 -6.06 -7.40 8.97
CA CYS A 180 -6.70 -6.14 9.34
C CYS A 180 -8.22 -6.17 9.11
N GLU A 181 -8.69 -6.83 8.06
CA GLU A 181 -10.13 -7.04 7.83
C GLU A 181 -10.76 -7.91 8.93
N ARG A 182 -10.08 -8.99 9.32
CA ARG A 182 -10.58 -9.88 10.38
C ARG A 182 -10.52 -9.22 11.75
N GLU A 183 -9.50 -8.40 11.99
CA GLU A 183 -9.40 -7.57 13.20
C GLU A 183 -10.53 -6.53 13.25
N ASP A 184 -10.88 -5.89 12.12
CA ASP A 184 -12.06 -5.01 12.04
C ASP A 184 -13.32 -5.78 12.47
N ALA A 185 -13.51 -7.02 12.01
CA ALA A 185 -14.65 -7.86 12.39
C ALA A 185 -14.69 -8.20 13.89
N VAL A 186 -13.53 -8.42 14.54
CA VAL A 186 -13.44 -8.59 16.00
C VAL A 186 -13.93 -7.33 16.71
N PHE A 187 -13.47 -6.15 16.30
CA PHE A 187 -13.90 -4.90 16.92
C PHE A 187 -15.38 -4.60 16.69
N GLU A 188 -15.92 -4.89 15.51
CA GLU A 188 -17.36 -4.76 15.26
C GLU A 188 -18.19 -5.72 16.12
N ALA A 189 -17.73 -6.96 16.32
CA ALA A 189 -18.39 -7.90 17.22
C ALA A 189 -18.43 -7.40 18.67
N VAL A 190 -17.33 -6.81 19.16
CA VAL A 190 -17.29 -6.16 20.48
C VAL A 190 -18.24 -4.97 20.55
N ARG A 191 -18.29 -4.11 19.51
CA ARG A 191 -19.20 -2.96 19.46
C ARG A 191 -20.68 -3.37 19.44
N ALA A 192 -20.97 -4.50 18.82
CA ALA A 192 -22.30 -5.08 18.73
C ALA A 192 -22.69 -5.92 19.97
N ASP A 193 -21.86 -5.94 21.02
CA ASP A 193 -22.10 -6.70 22.26
C ASP A 193 -22.37 -8.19 22.00
N LYS A 194 -21.64 -8.78 21.04
CA LYS A 194 -21.70 -10.21 20.74
C LYS A 194 -21.12 -11.04 21.89
N SER A 195 -21.44 -12.34 21.90
CA SER A 195 -20.94 -13.23 22.94
C SER A 195 -19.41 -13.39 22.91
N ASP A 196 -18.80 -13.63 24.07
CA ASP A 196 -17.36 -13.91 24.18
C ASP A 196 -16.92 -15.08 23.28
N ALA A 197 -17.80 -16.07 23.09
CA ALA A 197 -17.54 -17.20 22.20
C ALA A 197 -17.41 -16.78 20.74
N GLU A 198 -18.28 -15.89 20.25
CA GLU A 198 -18.22 -15.35 18.89
C GLU A 198 -16.98 -14.45 18.70
N ILE A 199 -16.69 -13.59 19.66
CA ILE A 199 -15.51 -12.71 19.64
C ILE A 199 -14.23 -13.54 19.62
N ALA A 200 -14.13 -14.58 20.45
CA ALA A 200 -12.99 -15.49 20.47
C ALA A 200 -12.82 -16.27 19.16
N ALA A 201 -13.92 -16.69 18.52
CA ALA A 201 -13.85 -17.36 17.22
C ALA A 201 -13.29 -16.43 16.13
N LEU A 202 -13.76 -15.19 16.07
CA LEU A 202 -13.24 -14.16 15.15
C LEU A 202 -11.76 -13.85 15.41
N ALA A 203 -11.36 -13.73 16.68
CA ALA A 203 -9.97 -13.47 17.06
C ALA A 203 -9.04 -14.61 16.62
N ARG A 204 -9.44 -15.88 16.80
CA ARG A 204 -8.68 -17.03 16.31
C ARG A 204 -8.58 -17.05 14.78
N ALA A 205 -9.67 -16.70 14.09
CA ALA A 205 -9.65 -16.58 12.64
C ALA A 205 -8.71 -15.46 12.15
N ALA A 206 -8.66 -14.32 12.84
CA ALA A 206 -7.69 -13.25 12.56
C ALA A 206 -6.25 -13.72 12.82
N PHE A 207 -6.00 -14.38 13.96
CA PHE A 207 -4.67 -14.84 14.37
C PHE A 207 -3.99 -15.77 13.35
N ALA A 208 -4.76 -16.55 12.58
CA ALA A 208 -4.24 -17.38 11.49
C ALA A 208 -3.44 -16.59 10.41
N PHE A 209 -3.58 -15.26 10.37
CA PHE A 209 -2.91 -14.35 9.44
C PHE A 209 -1.98 -13.35 10.16
N SER A 210 -1.70 -13.57 11.45
CA SER A 210 -0.90 -12.65 12.28
C SER A 210 0.62 -12.72 12.04
N MET A 211 1.09 -13.74 11.30
CA MET A 211 2.50 -14.01 10.98
C MET A 211 2.83 -13.87 9.50
#